data_AF-A0A5N0HIZ6-F1
#
_entry.id   AF-A0A5N0HIZ6-F1
#
_cell.length_a   1.000
_cell.length_b   1.000
_cell.length_c   1.000
_cell.angle_alpha   90.00
_cell.angle_beta   90.00
_cell.angle_gamma   90.00
#
_symmetry.space_group_name_H-M   'P 1'
#
loop_
_entity.id
_entity.type
_entity.pdbx_description
1 polymer ?
#
loop_
_entity_poly.entity_id
_entity_poly.type
_entity_poly.pdbx_seq_one_letter_code
_entity_poly.pdbx_strand_id
1 'polypeptide(L)'
;MAVVNARLRGLARRLVVAAVAAAALPGLVGLAGGWATAKAFSRPGLPVDYLQVPSPAMGRDIKVQFQSGGSNSPALYLLDGLRAQDDYNGWDINTPAFE
;
A
#
# COMPACT_ATOMS: atom_id res chain seq x y z
N MET A 1 -0.49 -9.17 -56.30
CA MET A 1 0.20 -7.95 -55.82
C MET A 1 -0.71 -6.97 -55.05
N ALA A 2 -1.94 -6.67 -55.49
CA ALA A 2 -2.80 -5.65 -54.84
C ALA A 2 -3.28 -5.99 -53.40
N VAL A 3 -3.62 -7.26 -53.12
CA VAL A 3 -4.12 -7.70 -51.80
C VAL A 3 -3.03 -7.65 -50.72
N VAL A 4 -1.79 -7.99 -51.07
CA VAL A 4 -0.63 -7.91 -50.18
C VAL A 4 -0.37 -6.46 -49.77
N ASN A 5 -0.47 -5.52 -50.70
CA ASN A 5 -0.32 -4.08 -50.43
C ASN A 5 -1.45 -3.50 -49.57
N ALA A 6 -2.67 -4.06 -49.62
CA ALA A 6 -3.76 -3.67 -48.73
C ALA A 6 -3.54 -4.19 -47.29
N ARG A 7 -3.05 -5.43 -47.14
CA ARG A 7 -2.69 -6.03 -45.85
C ARG A 7 -1.51 -5.30 -45.19
N LEU A 8 -0.48 -4.96 -45.95
CA LEU A 8 0.68 -4.20 -45.46
C LEU A 8 0.29 -2.78 -45.00
N ARG A 9 -0.58 -2.09 -45.75
CA ARG A 9 -1.14 -0.78 -45.33
C ARG A 9 -1.99 -0.89 -44.06
N GLY A 10 -2.77 -1.95 -43.92
CA GLY A 10 -3.54 -2.24 -42.71
C GLY A 10 -2.65 -2.51 -41.49
N LEU A 11 -1.57 -3.26 -41.67
CA LEU A 11 -0.58 -3.54 -40.62
C LEU A 11 0.17 -2.27 -40.21
N ALA A 12 0.64 -1.48 -41.18
CA ALA A 12 1.32 -0.22 -40.93
C ALA A 12 0.44 0.76 -40.13
N ARG A 13 -0.84 0.88 -40.49
CA ARG A 13 -1.81 1.69 -39.74
C ARG A 13 -2.00 1.21 -38.30
N ARG A 14 -2.05 -0.10 -38.07
CA ARG A 14 -2.17 -0.68 -36.73
C ARG A 14 -0.91 -0.43 -35.88
N LEU A 15 0.28 -0.55 -36.48
CA LEU A 15 1.54 -0.27 -35.80
C LEU A 15 1.67 1.21 -35.42
N VAL A 16 1.26 2.12 -36.30
CA VAL A 16 1.23 3.56 -35.99
C VAL A 16 0.27 3.87 -34.85
N VAL A 17 -0.94 3.29 -34.86
CA VAL A 17 -1.90 3.49 -33.77
C VAL A 17 -1.37 2.94 -32.45
N ALA A 18 -0.74 1.76 -32.46
CA ALA A 18 -0.13 1.17 -31.27
C ALA A 18 1.03 2.04 -30.73
N ALA A 19 1.87 2.57 -31.61
CA ALA A 19 2.98 3.44 -31.24
C ALA A 19 2.48 4.76 -30.61
N VAL A 20 1.46 5.37 -31.19
CA VAL A 20 0.84 6.59 -30.64
C VAL A 20 0.19 6.33 -29.28
N ALA A 21 -0.54 5.22 -29.15
CA ALA A 21 -1.15 4.82 -27.88
C ALA A 21 -0.07 4.60 -26.80
N ALA A 22 1.01 3.88 -27.12
CA ALA A 22 2.12 3.64 -26.21
C ALA A 22 2.84 4.94 -25.80
N ALA A 23 3.04 5.87 -26.73
CA ALA A 23 3.66 7.16 -26.45
C ALA A 23 2.77 8.08 -25.59
N ALA A 24 1.44 7.90 -25.63
CA ALA A 24 0.50 8.64 -24.79
C ALA A 24 0.39 8.08 -23.36
N LEU A 25 0.81 6.83 -23.11
CA LEU A 25 0.70 6.17 -21.80
C LEU A 25 1.38 6.97 -20.66
N PRO A 26 2.61 7.50 -20.79
CA PRO A 26 3.24 8.26 -19.70
C PRO A 26 2.47 9.54 -19.35
N GLY A 27 1.93 10.24 -20.36
CA GLY A 27 1.11 11.44 -20.17
C GLY A 27 -0.23 11.11 -19.50
N LEU A 28 -0.87 10.01 -19.89
CA LEU A 28 -2.09 9.51 -19.25
C LEU A 28 -1.87 9.07 -17.80
N VAL A 29 -0.74 8.41 -17.50
CA VAL A 29 -0.34 8.04 -16.13
C VAL A 29 -0.06 9.29 -15.29
N GLY A 30 0.57 10.31 -15.86
CA GLY A 30 0.80 11.60 -15.19
C GLY A 30 -0.47 12.40 -14.92
N LEU A 31 -1.45 12.36 -15.83
CA LEU A 31 -2.74 13.06 -15.69
C LEU A 31 -3.72 12.34 -14.76
N ALA A 32 -3.75 11.00 -14.77
CA ALA A 32 -4.65 10.20 -13.95
C ALA A 32 -4.19 10.07 -12.48
N GLY A 33 -3.00 10.56 -12.14
CA GLY A 33 -2.59 10.82 -10.77
C GLY A 33 -2.70 9.63 -9.82
N GLY A 34 -1.72 8.73 -9.86
CA GLY A 34 -1.54 7.79 -8.76
C GLY A 34 -0.73 6.57 -9.12
N TRP A 35 0.52 6.53 -8.69
CA TRP A 35 1.07 5.25 -8.25
C TRP A 35 0.15 4.78 -7.13
N ALA A 36 -0.29 3.52 -7.16
CA ALA A 36 -0.88 2.91 -5.98
C ALA A 36 0.21 2.91 -4.91
N THR A 37 0.28 3.97 -4.10
CA THR A 37 1.10 3.98 -2.90
C THR A 37 0.54 2.87 -2.05
N ALA A 38 1.25 1.74 -1.97
CA ALA A 38 0.91 0.66 -1.07
C ALA A 38 0.79 1.27 0.32
N LYS A 39 -0.45 1.36 0.82
CA LYS A 39 -0.74 1.83 2.17
C LYS A 39 -0.59 0.65 3.11
N ALA A 40 0.65 0.25 3.29
CA ALA A 40 0.97 -0.82 4.22
C ALA A 40 0.88 -0.33 5.68
N PHE A 41 1.04 0.99 5.88
CA PHE A 41 0.97 1.68 7.15
C PHE A 41 -0.33 2.44 7.35
N SER A 42 -0.83 2.46 8.59
CA SER A 42 -1.94 3.31 9.01
C SER A 42 -1.66 4.78 8.66
N ARG A 43 -2.69 5.49 8.16
CA ARG A 43 -2.53 6.85 7.62
C ARG A 43 -2.12 7.81 8.76
N PRO A 44 -1.17 8.74 8.51
CA PRO A 44 -0.91 9.83 9.45
C PRO A 44 -2.22 10.58 9.74
N GLY A 45 -2.65 10.64 11.02
CA GLY A 45 -3.88 11.30 11.45
C GLY A 45 -4.91 10.42 12.19
N LEU A 46 -4.69 9.10 12.28
CA LEU A 46 -5.43 8.23 13.19
C LEU A 46 -4.89 8.40 14.62
N PRO A 47 -5.73 8.32 15.68
CA PRO A 47 -5.30 8.41 17.08
C PRO A 47 -4.63 7.11 17.53
N VAL A 48 -3.54 6.74 16.85
CA VAL A 48 -2.69 5.61 17.20
C VAL A 48 -1.57 6.13 18.10
N ASP A 49 -1.60 5.71 19.35
CA ASP A 49 -0.58 6.00 20.34
C ASP A 49 0.50 4.92 20.31
N TYR A 50 1.76 5.35 20.43
CA TYR A 50 2.90 4.47 20.64
C TYR A 50 3.29 4.54 22.11
N LEU A 51 2.77 3.59 22.89
CA LEU A 51 2.92 3.54 24.34
C LEU A 51 4.18 2.76 24.72
N GLN A 52 4.91 3.25 25.72
CA GLN A 52 5.96 2.50 26.40
C GLN A 52 5.39 1.96 27.71
N VAL A 53 5.11 0.65 27.75
CA VAL A 53 4.49 -0.01 28.90
C VAL A 53 5.56 -0.71 29.75
N PRO A 54 5.79 -0.29 31.00
CA PRO A 54 6.77 -0.94 31.87
C PRO A 54 6.38 -2.38 32.17
N SER A 55 7.30 -3.33 31.93
CA SER A 55 7.14 -4.74 32.27
C SER A 55 8.09 -5.15 33.39
N PRO A 56 7.62 -5.25 34.65
CA PRO A 56 8.47 -5.66 35.78
C PRO A 56 9.05 -7.06 35.60
N ALA A 57 8.29 -7.97 34.99
CA ALA A 57 8.72 -9.35 34.76
C ALA A 57 9.84 -9.46 33.72
N MET A 58 9.87 -8.55 32.73
CA MET A 58 10.90 -8.53 31.69
C MET A 58 12.02 -7.52 31.96
N GLY A 59 11.88 -6.67 32.99
CA GLY A 59 12.88 -5.66 33.35
C GLY A 59 13.10 -4.56 32.30
N ARG A 60 12.12 -4.33 31.42
CA ARG A 60 12.19 -3.33 30.34
C ARG A 60 10.81 -2.77 29.98
N ASP A 61 10.81 -1.64 29.30
CA ASP A 61 9.61 -1.11 28.66
C ASP A 61 9.31 -1.85 27.37
N ILE A 62 8.02 -2.12 27.13
CA ILE A 62 7.50 -2.78 25.94
C ILE A 62 6.73 -1.76 25.11
N LYS A 63 7.10 -1.61 23.85
CA LYS A 63 6.40 -0.74 22.91
C LYS A 63 5.06 -1.37 22.52
N VAL A 64 3.96 -0.63 22.67
CA VAL A 64 2.59 -1.06 22.35
C VAL A 64 1.96 -0.02 21.43
N GLN A 65 1.43 -0.46 20.30
CA GLN A 65 0.61 0.37 19.43
C GLN A 65 -0.84 0.25 19.89
N PHE A 66 -1.48 1.38 20.17
CA PHE A 66 -2.80 1.41 20.78
C PHE A 66 -3.70 2.42 20.10
N GLN A 67 -4.94 2.03 19.85
CA GLN A 67 -6.00 2.94 19.42
C GLN A 67 -7.17 2.79 20.39
N SER A 68 -7.61 3.90 20.97
CA SER A 68 -8.74 3.88 21.89
C SER A 68 -10.06 3.66 21.15
N GLY A 69 -10.83 2.67 21.58
CA GLY A 69 -12.25 2.50 21.19
C GLY A 69 -13.22 3.31 22.05
N GLY A 70 -12.72 4.16 22.96
CA GLY A 70 -13.51 4.89 23.96
C GLY A 70 -13.31 4.39 25.39
N SER A 71 -13.85 5.13 26.36
CA SER A 71 -13.77 4.73 27.78
C SER A 71 -14.53 3.42 28.00
N ASN A 72 -13.89 2.45 28.67
CA ASN A 72 -14.41 1.10 28.92
C ASN A 72 -14.78 0.29 27.67
N SER A 73 -14.24 0.62 26.49
CA SER A 73 -14.42 -0.20 25.29
C SER A 73 -13.68 -1.55 25.44
N PRO A 74 -14.21 -2.65 24.87
CA PRO A 74 -13.46 -3.90 24.73
C PRO A 74 -12.15 -3.68 23.96
N ALA A 75 -11.12 -4.44 24.31
CA ALA A 75 -9.82 -4.40 23.64
C ALA A 75 -9.64 -5.61 22.72
N LEU A 76 -9.08 -5.39 21.53
CA LEU A 76 -8.65 -6.43 20.60
C LEU A 76 -7.12 -6.52 20.64
N TYR A 77 -6.59 -7.71 20.93
CA TYR A 77 -5.15 -7.95 20.98
C TYR A 77 -4.69 -8.56 19.66
N LEU A 78 -3.88 -7.82 18.91
CA LEU A 78 -3.29 -8.25 17.65
C LEU A 78 -1.84 -8.69 17.89
N LEU A 79 -1.65 -9.99 18.10
CA LEU A 79 -0.33 -10.59 18.33
C LEU A 79 0.42 -10.75 17.02
N ASP A 80 1.69 -10.34 17.01
CA ASP A 80 2.55 -10.45 15.84
C ASP A 80 3.03 -11.90 15.60
N GLY A 81 3.63 -12.15 14.44
CA GLY A 81 4.18 -13.44 14.05
C GLY A 81 5.57 -13.72 14.61
N LEU A 82 6.18 -14.82 14.14
CA LEU A 82 7.50 -15.30 14.59
C LEU A 82 8.64 -14.30 14.32
N ARG A 83 8.49 -13.41 13.34
CA ARG A 83 9.49 -12.40 12.96
C ARG A 83 9.08 -11.00 13.43
N ALA A 84 8.51 -10.91 14.62
CA ALA A 84 8.19 -9.64 15.25
C ALA A 84 9.42 -8.74 15.32
N GLN A 85 9.26 -7.49 14.90
CA GLN A 85 10.30 -6.47 14.96
C GLN A 85 10.12 -5.63 16.24
N ASP A 86 11.17 -4.92 16.65
CA ASP A 86 11.15 -4.06 17.85
C ASP A 86 10.61 -2.64 17.57
N ASP A 87 10.37 -2.29 16.31
CA ASP A 87 9.91 -0.97 15.88
C ASP A 87 8.39 -0.90 15.70
N TYR A 88 7.81 -1.81 14.92
CA TYR A 88 6.37 -1.85 14.65
C TYR A 88 5.83 -3.28 14.59
N ASN A 89 4.56 -3.43 14.96
CA ASN A 89 3.85 -4.70 14.86
C ASN A 89 3.56 -5.03 13.39
N GLY A 90 3.80 -6.28 12.99
CA GLY A 90 3.57 -6.80 11.63
C GLY A 90 2.16 -6.58 11.11
N TRP A 91 1.15 -6.48 11.99
CA TRP A 91 -0.20 -6.09 11.62
C TRP A 91 -0.27 -4.65 11.10
N ASP A 92 0.38 -3.68 11.73
CA ASP A 92 0.39 -2.28 11.24
C ASP A 92 1.36 -2.07 10.07
N ILE A 93 2.37 -2.94 9.92
CA ILE A 93 3.33 -2.86 8.81
C ILE A 93 2.72 -3.38 7.50
N ASN A 94 1.91 -4.46 7.57
CA ASN A 94 1.45 -5.18 6.39
C ASN A 94 -0.06 -5.11 6.15
N THR A 95 -0.82 -4.56 7.11
CA THR A 95 -2.27 -4.36 7.01
C THR A 95 -2.67 -3.02 7.62
N PRO A 96 -3.72 -2.35 7.13
CA PRO A 96 -4.24 -1.15 7.78
C PRO A 96 -5.06 -1.54 9.03
N ALA A 97 -4.39 -2.09 10.05
CA ALA A 97 -5.04 -2.67 11.22
C ALA A 97 -5.75 -1.65 12.13
N PHE A 98 -5.43 -0.36 11.97
CA PHE A 98 -6.02 0.75 12.72
C PHE A 98 -6.94 1.66 11.87
N GLU A 99 -7.28 1.26 10.62
CA GLU A 99 -8.29 1.97 9.79
C GLU A 99 -9.73 1.76 10.26
#